data_AF-A0AAN8E052-F1
#
_entry.id   AF-A0AAN8E052-F1
#
_cell.length_a   1.000
_cell.length_b   1.000
_cell.length_c   1.000
_cell.angle_alpha   90.00
_cell.angle_beta   90.00
_cell.angle_gamma   90.00
#
_symmetry.space_group_name_H-M   'P 1'
#
loop_
_entity.id
_entity.type
_entity.pdbx_description
1 polymer ?
#
loop_
_entity_poly.entity_id
_entity_poly.type
_entity_poly.pdbx_seq_one_letter_code
_entity_poly.pdbx_strand_id
1 'polypeptide(L)'
;MPFLFCNTDNTCRYASRNDYSYWLSTDKPLPGSMPLISGDSLKDYISRCSVCEARANVISVHSQTSEIPACPSGWDPLWLGYSFVMETGVGAEGSGQPLASPGSCLQNFRKIPFIECHGRGTCNYYTDSYSYWLAALNPNDMFRYLS
;
A
#
# COMPACT_ATOMS: atom_id res chain seq x y z
N MET A 1 -16.16 6.69 4.35
CA MET A 1 -15.73 5.94 5.57
C MET A 1 -16.31 4.54 5.47
N PRO A 2 -15.52 3.47 5.34
CA PRO A 2 -16.05 2.13 5.05
C PRO A 2 -16.44 1.31 6.30
N PHE A 3 -16.35 1.88 7.51
CA PHE A 3 -16.70 1.21 8.76
C PHE A 3 -17.44 2.15 9.73
N LEU A 4 -17.93 1.56 10.82
CA LEU A 4 -18.54 2.24 11.96
C LEU A 4 -18.01 1.58 13.25
N PHE A 5 -18.19 2.24 14.39
CA PHE A 5 -17.84 1.67 15.70
C PHE A 5 -19.08 1.61 16.58
N CYS A 6 -19.12 0.61 17.48
CA CYS A 6 -20.19 0.44 18.47
C CYS A 6 -19.59 0.41 19.88
N ASN A 7 -20.27 1.05 20.83
CA ASN A 7 -19.88 1.10 22.24
C ASN A 7 -20.66 0.06 23.06
N THR A 8 -20.26 -0.13 24.33
CA THR A 8 -20.90 -1.04 25.29
C THR A 8 -22.32 -0.63 25.69
N ASP A 9 -22.72 0.60 25.39
CA ASP A 9 -24.06 1.15 25.62
C ASP A 9 -25.06 0.80 24.50
N ASN A 10 -24.72 -0.18 23.64
CA ASN A 10 -25.47 -0.57 22.44
C ASN A 10 -25.66 0.57 21.41
N THR A 11 -24.87 1.65 21.49
CA THR A 11 -24.91 2.71 20.48
C THR A 11 -23.80 2.50 19.44
N CYS A 12 -24.17 2.58 18.16
CA CYS A 12 -23.24 2.56 17.04
C CYS A 12 -23.20 3.93 16.37
N ARG A 13 -22.02 4.38 15.97
CA ARG A 13 -21.81 5.69 15.35
C ARG A 13 -21.02 5.55 14.06
N TYR A 14 -21.53 6.21 13.01
CA TYR A 14 -20.91 6.24 11.70
C TYR A 14 -20.27 7.61 11.45
N ALA A 15 -19.01 7.62 10.99
CA ALA A 15 -18.27 8.83 10.61
C ALA A 15 -18.34 9.98 11.64
N SER A 16 -18.47 9.64 12.93
CA SER A 16 -18.70 10.60 14.03
C SER A 16 -17.45 10.83 14.89
N ARG A 17 -16.31 10.29 14.45
CA ARG A 17 -14.97 10.45 15.05
C ARG A 17 -13.96 10.77 13.97
N ASN A 18 -12.74 11.10 14.40
CA ASN A 18 -11.59 11.34 13.53
C ASN A 18 -10.94 10.01 13.11
N ASP A 19 -11.74 9.11 12.55
CA ASP A 19 -11.28 7.84 12.02
C ASP A 19 -10.78 8.01 10.57
N TYR A 20 -9.89 7.11 10.15
CA TYR A 20 -9.19 7.17 8.86
C TYR A 20 -9.42 5.89 8.06
N SER A 21 -9.28 6.00 6.73
CA SER A 21 -9.17 4.85 5.83
C SER A 21 -8.08 5.13 4.79
N TYR A 22 -7.30 4.12 4.47
CA TYR A 22 -6.21 4.21 3.49
C TYR A 22 -6.53 3.34 2.28
N TRP A 23 -6.19 3.84 1.10
CA TRP A 23 -6.48 3.17 -0.17
C TRP A 23 -5.25 3.22 -1.05
N LEU A 24 -4.93 2.13 -1.77
CA LEU A 24 -3.96 2.22 -2.85
C LEU A 24 -4.41 3.29 -3.85
N SER A 25 -3.47 4.11 -4.30
CA SER A 25 -3.78 5.29 -5.11
C SER A 25 -3.25 5.19 -6.54
N THR A 26 -3.74 6.04 -7.43
CA THR A 26 -3.32 6.11 -8.84
C THR A 26 -2.08 7.00 -9.01
N ASP A 27 -1.64 7.23 -10.26
CA ASP A 27 -0.60 8.19 -10.63
C ASP A 27 -1.15 9.58 -10.95
N LYS A 28 -2.44 9.83 -10.71
CA LYS A 28 -3.06 11.13 -10.96
C LYS A 28 -2.35 12.21 -10.13
N PRO A 29 -1.83 13.28 -10.75
CA PRO A 29 -1.16 14.34 -10.00
C PRO A 29 -2.12 15.07 -9.08
N LEU A 30 -1.60 15.54 -7.94
CA LEU A 30 -2.33 16.45 -7.07
C LEU A 30 -2.59 17.78 -7.79
N PRO A 31 -3.76 18.41 -7.59
CA PRO A 31 -4.00 19.76 -8.10
C PRO A 31 -2.97 20.72 -7.48
N GLY A 32 -2.43 21.65 -8.26
CA GLY A 32 -1.37 22.57 -7.83
C GLY A 32 -1.72 23.47 -6.63
N SER A 33 -2.97 23.49 -6.18
CA SER A 33 -3.46 24.27 -5.03
C SER A 33 -3.61 23.45 -3.72
N MET A 34 -3.14 22.20 -3.65
CA MET A 34 -3.29 21.34 -2.46
C MET A 34 -4.71 21.31 -1.85
N PRO A 35 -5.83 21.35 -2.62
CA PRO A 35 -7.12 21.21 -2.00
C PRO A 35 -7.29 19.77 -1.51
N LEU A 36 -7.95 19.62 -0.36
CA LEU A 36 -8.47 18.33 0.08
C LEU A 36 -9.34 17.73 -1.04
N ILE A 37 -8.98 16.54 -1.52
CA ILE A 37 -9.73 15.83 -2.56
C ILE A 37 -11.05 15.37 -1.96
N SER A 38 -12.17 15.62 -2.64
CA SER A 38 -13.50 15.24 -2.16
C SER A 38 -14.48 15.00 -3.31
N GLY A 39 -15.63 14.41 -2.97
CA GLY A 39 -16.70 14.14 -3.92
C GLY A 39 -16.27 13.27 -5.10
N ASP A 40 -16.86 13.52 -6.26
CA ASP A 40 -16.67 12.70 -7.47
C ASP A 40 -15.24 12.72 -8.02
N SER A 41 -14.45 13.73 -7.67
CA SER A 41 -13.04 13.83 -8.11
C SER A 41 -12.15 12.74 -7.49
N LEU A 42 -12.57 12.19 -6.34
CA LEU A 42 -11.81 11.18 -5.59
C LEU A 42 -11.64 9.88 -6.38
N LYS A 43 -12.63 9.50 -7.20
CA LYS A 43 -12.63 8.23 -7.94
C LYS A 43 -11.38 8.03 -8.80
N ASP A 44 -10.81 9.13 -9.32
CA ASP A 44 -9.65 9.08 -10.21
C ASP A 44 -8.34 8.88 -9.44
N TYR A 45 -8.35 9.04 -8.11
CA TYR A 45 -7.20 8.84 -7.23
C TYR A 45 -7.19 7.46 -6.57
N ILE A 46 -8.29 6.71 -6.60
CA ILE A 46 -8.42 5.40 -5.94
C ILE A 46 -8.08 4.28 -6.93
N SER A 47 -7.13 3.42 -6.56
CA SER A 47 -6.76 2.23 -7.33
C SER A 47 -7.92 1.23 -7.42
N ARG A 48 -7.86 0.37 -8.44
CA ARG A 48 -8.83 -0.72 -8.65
C ARG A 48 -8.15 -2.06 -8.39
N CYS A 49 -8.93 -3.04 -7.95
CA CYS A 49 -8.47 -4.41 -7.74
C CYS A 49 -9.36 -5.40 -8.48
N SER A 50 -8.83 -6.60 -8.72
CA SER A 50 -9.57 -7.77 -9.19
C SER A 50 -9.27 -8.93 -8.26
N VAL A 51 -10.30 -9.74 -7.98
CA VAL A 51 -10.16 -10.97 -7.19
C VAL A 51 -10.38 -12.14 -8.14
N CYS A 52 -9.36 -12.98 -8.26
CA CYS A 52 -9.32 -14.07 -9.24
C CYS A 52 -9.22 -15.42 -8.52
N GLU A 53 -9.90 -16.43 -9.05
CA GLU A 53 -9.70 -17.82 -8.65
C GLU A 53 -8.48 -18.40 -9.39
N ALA A 54 -7.57 -19.03 -8.65
CA ALA A 54 -6.37 -19.68 -9.20
C ALA A 54 -6.45 -21.20 -9.00
N ARG A 55 -5.85 -21.95 -9.94
CA ARG A 55 -5.81 -23.42 -9.88
C ARG A 55 -4.76 -23.98 -8.91
N ALA A 56 -3.87 -23.12 -8.41
CA ALA A 56 -2.78 -23.45 -7.50
C ALA A 56 -2.44 -22.23 -6.63
N ASN A 57 -1.55 -22.43 -5.65
CA ASN A 57 -1.06 -21.36 -4.80
C ASN A 57 -0.30 -20.30 -5.61
N VAL A 58 -0.35 -19.06 -5.13
CA VAL A 58 0.37 -17.93 -5.71
C VAL A 58 1.27 -17.33 -4.63
N ILE A 59 2.54 -17.12 -4.96
CA ILE A 59 3.53 -16.54 -4.05
C ILE A 59 4.30 -15.41 -4.76
N SER A 60 4.90 -14.54 -3.97
CA SER A 60 5.93 -13.59 -4.40
C SER A 60 7.33 -14.11 -4.06
N VAL A 61 8.30 -13.80 -4.92
CA VAL A 61 9.73 -14.04 -4.70
C VAL A 61 10.46 -12.72 -4.91
N HIS A 62 11.38 -12.39 -4.00
CA HIS A 62 12.10 -11.12 -4.00
C HIS A 62 13.59 -11.36 -4.20
N SER A 63 14.22 -10.64 -5.13
CA SER A 63 15.66 -10.78 -5.42
C SER A 63 16.56 -10.09 -4.40
N GLN A 64 16.07 -9.02 -3.76
CA GLN A 64 16.89 -8.05 -3.02
C GLN A 64 18.05 -7.51 -3.87
N THR A 65 17.84 -7.39 -5.18
CA THR A 65 18.74 -6.77 -6.15
C THR A 65 17.92 -5.96 -7.16
N SER A 66 18.58 -5.33 -8.13
CA SER A 66 17.91 -4.69 -9.28
C SER A 66 17.46 -5.69 -10.34
N GLU A 67 17.86 -6.96 -10.23
CA GLU A 67 17.53 -8.01 -11.18
C GLU A 67 16.19 -8.69 -10.83
N ILE A 68 15.50 -9.19 -11.86
CA ILE A 68 14.26 -9.93 -11.70
C ILE A 68 14.58 -11.35 -11.18
N PRO A 69 14.02 -11.78 -10.03
CA PRO A 69 14.23 -13.14 -9.53
C PRO A 69 13.51 -14.14 -10.43
N ALA A 70 14.14 -15.30 -10.65
CA ALA A 70 13.47 -16.42 -11.32
C ALA A 70 12.39 -17.04 -10.40
N CYS A 71 11.29 -17.50 -11.00
CA CYS A 71 10.31 -18.32 -10.29
C CYS A 71 10.94 -19.66 -9.86
N PRO A 72 10.50 -20.28 -8.75
CA PRO A 72 10.96 -21.61 -8.37
C PRO A 72 10.66 -22.64 -9.46
N SER A 73 11.42 -23.73 -9.50
CA SER A 73 11.20 -24.81 -10.49
C SER A 73 9.77 -25.34 -10.43
N GLY A 74 9.10 -25.42 -11.58
CA GLY A 74 7.71 -25.86 -11.70
C GLY A 74 6.64 -24.79 -11.42
N TRP A 75 7.04 -23.52 -11.25
CA TRP A 75 6.13 -22.39 -11.08
C TRP A 75 6.10 -21.50 -12.33
N ASP A 76 4.91 -21.02 -12.68
CA ASP A 76 4.69 -20.09 -13.77
C ASP A 76 4.66 -18.63 -13.28
N PRO A 77 5.28 -17.69 -14.01
CA PRO A 77 5.23 -16.27 -13.65
C PRO A 77 3.84 -15.69 -13.92
N LEU A 78 3.33 -14.86 -12.98
CA LEU A 78 2.09 -14.10 -13.18
C LEU A 78 2.33 -12.64 -13.53
N TRP A 79 3.15 -11.93 -12.74
CA TRP A 79 3.57 -10.57 -13.02
C TRP A 79 4.91 -10.27 -12.35
N LEU A 80 5.51 -9.14 -12.74
CA LEU A 80 6.72 -8.58 -12.15
C LEU A 80 6.41 -7.26 -11.45
N GLY A 81 7.24 -6.88 -10.49
CA GLY A 81 7.01 -5.66 -9.71
C GLY A 81 8.13 -5.33 -8.74
N TYR A 82 7.80 -4.46 -7.80
CA TYR A 82 8.68 -3.92 -6.77
C TYR A 82 8.29 -4.44 -5.39
N SER A 83 9.29 -4.70 -4.57
CA SER A 83 9.16 -5.32 -3.25
C SER A 83 8.64 -4.34 -2.19
N PHE A 84 7.31 -4.26 -2.04
CA PHE A 84 6.62 -3.44 -1.04
C PHE A 84 6.47 -4.18 0.28
N VAL A 85 6.86 -3.55 1.39
CA VAL A 85 6.91 -4.18 2.71
C VAL A 85 5.81 -3.67 3.60
N MET A 86 5.73 -2.36 3.78
CA MET A 86 4.78 -1.73 4.71
C MET A 86 4.58 -0.25 4.38
N GLU A 87 3.56 0.32 5.00
CA GLU A 87 3.27 1.74 4.99
C GLU A 87 2.97 2.26 6.39
N THR A 88 3.25 3.55 6.60
CA THR A 88 2.83 4.27 7.80
C THR A 88 2.17 5.60 7.40
N GLY A 89 1.16 6.00 8.17
CA GLY A 89 0.42 7.25 8.01
C GLY A 89 0.33 8.01 9.32
N VAL A 90 -0.84 8.61 9.59
CA VAL A 90 -1.07 9.44 10.80
C VAL A 90 -0.66 8.71 12.07
N GLY A 91 0.13 9.40 12.89
CA GLY A 91 0.59 8.88 14.19
C GLY A 91 1.63 7.77 14.10
N ALA A 92 2.24 7.55 12.93
CA ALA A 92 3.11 6.42 12.62
C ALA A 92 2.41 5.05 12.73
N GLU A 93 1.07 5.04 12.72
CA GLU A 93 0.28 3.83 12.56
C GLU A 93 0.36 3.36 11.11
N GLY A 94 0.29 2.05 10.91
CA GLY A 94 0.57 1.47 9.61
C GLY A 94 0.17 0.01 9.50
N SER A 95 0.36 -0.53 8.30
CA SER A 95 0.17 -1.95 8.04
C SER A 95 1.26 -2.46 7.10
N GLY A 96 1.35 -3.78 6.93
CA GLY A 96 2.40 -4.42 6.16
C GLY A 96 1.91 -5.62 5.38
N GLN A 97 2.76 -6.08 4.47
CA GLN A 97 2.49 -7.23 3.61
C GLN A 97 3.39 -8.40 4.02
N PRO A 98 2.84 -9.62 4.16
CA PRO A 98 3.68 -10.81 4.21
C PRO A 98 4.51 -10.91 2.94
N LEU A 99 5.84 -11.09 3.05
CA LEU A 99 6.73 -11.07 1.88
C LEU A 99 6.52 -12.23 0.90
N ALA A 100 5.81 -13.28 1.29
CA ALA A 100 5.40 -14.36 0.39
C ALA A 100 4.04 -14.10 -0.28
N SER A 101 3.29 -13.08 0.17
CA SER A 101 2.00 -12.71 -0.40
C SER A 101 2.19 -11.91 -1.67
N PRO A 102 1.41 -12.15 -2.75
CA PRO A 102 1.47 -11.33 -3.95
C PRO A 102 1.26 -9.82 -3.71
N GLY A 103 0.64 -9.44 -2.58
CA GLY A 103 0.50 -8.04 -2.14
C GLY A 103 1.82 -7.32 -1.87
N SER A 104 2.91 -8.03 -1.58
CA SER A 104 4.25 -7.43 -1.44
C SER A 104 4.93 -7.14 -2.79
N CYS A 105 4.33 -7.49 -3.93
CA CYS A 105 4.90 -7.30 -5.27
C CYS A 105 4.06 -6.32 -6.10
N LEU A 106 4.20 -5.02 -5.83
CA LEU A 106 3.47 -3.97 -6.56
C LEU A 106 4.06 -3.78 -7.96
N GLN A 107 3.23 -3.94 -9.00
CA GLN A 107 3.67 -3.83 -10.41
C GLN A 107 4.26 -2.46 -10.77
N ASN A 108 3.82 -1.40 -10.10
CA ASN A 108 4.29 -0.04 -10.33
C ASN A 108 4.88 0.54 -9.06
N PHE A 109 6.13 0.98 -9.12
CA PHE A 109 6.74 1.72 -8.03
C PHE A 109 6.11 3.12 -7.91
N ARG A 110 5.74 3.51 -6.70
CA ARG A 110 5.35 4.89 -6.36
C ARG A 110 5.91 5.25 -5.00
N LYS A 111 6.49 6.45 -4.87
CA LYS A 111 7.06 6.93 -3.60
C LYS A 111 6.05 6.86 -2.45
N ILE A 112 4.78 7.18 -2.72
CA ILE A 112 3.66 7.03 -1.78
C ILE A 112 2.53 6.33 -2.56
N PRO A 113 2.37 5.01 -2.45
CA PRO A 113 1.43 4.23 -3.26
C PRO A 113 -0.01 4.24 -2.73
N PHE A 114 -0.30 5.03 -1.69
CA PHE A 114 -1.60 5.08 -1.04
C PHE A 114 -2.05 6.51 -0.79
N ILE A 115 -3.34 6.71 -0.54
CA ILE A 115 -3.95 7.99 -0.18
C ILE A 115 -4.73 7.82 1.12
N GLU A 116 -4.67 8.84 1.98
CA GLU A 116 -5.36 8.87 3.26
C GLU A 116 -6.71 9.57 3.11
N CYS A 117 -7.76 8.99 3.68
CA CYS A 117 -9.14 9.49 3.64
C CYS A 117 -9.75 9.58 5.04
N HIS A 118 -10.52 10.64 5.29
CA HIS A 118 -11.11 10.97 6.59
C HIS A 118 -12.62 10.73 6.63
N GLY A 119 -13.17 10.58 7.84
CA GLY A 119 -14.63 10.44 8.08
C GLY A 119 -15.49 11.52 7.43
N ARG A 120 -14.97 12.75 7.34
CA ARG A 120 -15.64 13.91 6.70
C ARG A 120 -15.67 13.88 5.17
N GLY A 121 -15.19 12.81 4.52
CA GLY A 121 -15.24 12.65 3.06
C GLY A 121 -14.13 13.38 2.29
N THR A 122 -13.03 13.69 2.97
CA THR A 122 -11.84 14.33 2.36
C THR A 122 -10.68 13.35 2.32
N CYS A 123 -9.87 13.41 1.27
CA CYS A 123 -8.63 12.63 1.15
C CYS A 123 -7.45 13.50 0.72
N ASN A 124 -6.23 13.10 1.07
CA ASN A 124 -5.01 13.77 0.63
C ASN A 124 -3.77 12.86 0.74
N TYR A 125 -2.65 13.34 0.19
CA TYR A 125 -1.32 12.82 0.49
C TYR A 125 -0.66 13.74 1.51
N TYR A 126 -0.14 13.16 2.58
CA TYR A 126 0.51 13.90 3.65
C TYR A 126 2.01 13.66 3.64
N THR A 127 2.77 14.64 4.14
CA THR A 127 4.24 14.59 4.15
C THR A 127 4.82 13.61 5.17
N ASP A 128 4.03 13.21 6.15
CA ASP A 128 4.32 12.21 7.17
C ASP A 128 3.89 10.80 6.78
N SER A 129 3.35 10.62 5.56
CA SER A 129 3.12 9.31 4.97
C SER A 129 4.43 8.71 4.47
N TYR A 130 4.72 7.46 4.82
CA TYR A 130 5.90 6.74 4.36
C TYR A 130 5.53 5.40 3.73
N SER A 131 6.32 4.98 2.75
CA SER A 131 6.28 3.64 2.17
C SER A 131 7.65 2.99 2.28
N TYR A 132 7.66 1.70 2.59
CA TYR A 132 8.88 0.94 2.86
C TYR A 132 9.01 -0.19 1.84
N TRP A 133 10.20 -0.32 1.28
CA TRP A 133 10.51 -1.24 0.19
C TRP A 133 11.75 -2.06 0.55
N LEU A 134 11.84 -3.31 0.07
CA LEU A 134 13.09 -4.07 0.23
C LEU A 134 14.20 -3.39 -0.57
N ALA A 135 15.32 -3.13 0.10
CA ALA A 135 16.50 -2.55 -0.52
C ALA A 135 17.24 -3.59 -1.38
N ALA A 136 17.92 -3.09 -2.41
CA ALA A 136 18.94 -3.86 -3.11
C ALA A 136 20.18 -3.97 -2.22
N LEU A 137 20.64 -5.19 -1.97
CA LEU A 137 21.79 -5.48 -1.12
C LEU A 137 22.89 -6.15 -1.95
N ASN A 138 24.14 -5.77 -1.67
CA ASN A 138 25.29 -6.54 -2.13
C ASN A 138 25.53 -7.69 -1.13
N PRO A 139 25.54 -8.96 -1.57
CA PRO A 139 25.82 -10.09 -0.69
C PRO A 139 27.13 -9.95 0.10
N ASN A 140 28.14 -9.28 -0.47
CA ASN A 140 29.42 -9.03 0.18
C ASN A 140 29.36 -7.98 1.31
N ASP A 141 28.30 -7.17 1.36
CA ASP A 141 28.13 -6.09 2.33
C ASP A 141 27.00 -6.37 3.34
N MET A 142 26.42 -7.59 3.36
CA MET A 142 25.28 -7.94 4.23
C MET A 142 25.51 -7.66 5.72
N PHE A 143 26.76 -7.78 6.18
CA PHE A 143 27.15 -7.58 7.58
C PHE A 143 28.07 -6.36 7.78
N ARG A 144 28.19 -5.49 6.77
CA ARG A 144 28.95 -4.25 6.92
C ARG A 144 28.07 -3.19 7.55
N TYR A 145 28.62 -2.52 8.57
CA TYR A 145 28.03 -1.30 9.09
C TYR A 145 28.05 -0.24 7.99
N LEU A 146 26.88 0.29 7.65
CA LEU A 146 26.78 1.53 6.89
C LEU A 146 27.17 2.66 7.86
N SER A 147 28.43 3.07 7.80
CA SER A 147 28.95 4.27 8.46
C SER A 147 28.64 5.52 7.65
#